data_AF-A0A229NT10-F1
#
_entry.id   AF-A0A229NT10-F1
#
_cell.length_a   1.000
_cell.length_b   1.000
_cell.length_c   1.000
_cell.angle_alpha   90.00
_cell.angle_beta   90.00
_cell.angle_gamma   90.00
#
_symmetry.space_group_name_H-M   'P 1'
#
loop_
_entity.id
_entity.type
_entity.pdbx_description
1 polymer ?
#
loop_
_entity_poly.entity_id
_entity_poly.type
_entity_poly.pdbx_seq_one_letter_code
_entity_poly.pdbx_strand_id
1 'polypeptide(L)'
;MNYGIILILFILLVITTQVFWNCSSDPESPIAPAGTAIPFYIHNNSGYTLTRSNYYGPVSSSPYSIPTGTTGEIKVTSTTLPGSVKASMNYYSLSGNSFVHLSFGMDVINILIGIGGKFENVSTMGAISARIGEPVTSLLVYPA
;
A
#
# COMPACT_ATOMS: atom_id res chain seq x y z
N MET A 1 -2.79 7.00 66.61
CA MET A 1 -1.60 6.93 65.74
C MET A 1 -1.77 5.96 64.55
N ASN A 2 -3.00 5.49 64.24
CA ASN A 2 -3.21 4.45 63.22
C ASN A 2 -3.78 5.00 61.89
N TYR A 3 -4.34 6.22 61.91
CA TYR A 3 -4.95 6.83 60.73
C TYR A 3 -3.94 7.21 59.64
N GLY A 4 -2.71 7.57 60.02
CA GLY A 4 -1.64 7.90 59.05
C GLY A 4 -1.17 6.68 58.26
N ILE A 5 -1.04 5.52 58.91
CA ILE A 5 -0.63 4.27 58.24
C ILE A 5 -1.72 3.80 57.26
N ILE A 6 -3.00 3.93 57.65
CA ILE A 6 -4.14 3.59 56.79
C ILE A 6 -4.17 4.49 55.55
N LEU A 7 -3.92 5.80 55.70
CA LEU A 7 -3.88 6.75 54.58
C LEU A 7 -2.74 6.39 53.60
N ILE A 8 -1.56 6.06 54.12
CA ILE A 8 -0.39 5.69 53.31
C ILE A 8 -0.66 4.41 52.52
N LEU A 9 -1.27 3.40 53.15
CA LEU A 9 -1.63 2.14 52.48
C LEU A 9 -2.69 2.36 51.39
N PHE A 10 -3.67 3.23 51.63
CA PHE A 10 -4.70 3.56 50.64
C PHE A 10 -4.10 4.27 49.42
N ILE A 11 -3.19 5.23 49.64
CA ILE A 11 -2.48 5.91 48.55
C ILE A 11 -1.62 4.92 47.73
N LEU A 12 -0.89 4.03 48.39
CA LEU A 12 -0.10 2.98 47.71
C LEU A 12 -0.98 2.02 46.90
N LEU A 13 -2.16 1.67 47.42
CA LEU A 13 -3.12 0.83 46.70
C LEU A 13 -3.66 1.54 45.45
N VAL A 14 -3.98 2.82 45.54
CA VAL A 14 -4.43 3.62 44.39
C VAL A 14 -3.32 3.74 43.35
N ILE A 15 -2.08 4.03 43.77
CA ILE A 15 -0.96 4.14 42.83
C ILE A 15 -0.68 2.80 42.15
N THR A 16 -0.67 1.69 42.90
CA THR A 16 -0.43 0.36 42.31
C THR A 16 -1.53 -0.03 41.35
N THR A 17 -2.81 0.16 41.70
CA THR A 17 -3.93 -0.12 40.78
C THR A 17 -3.90 0.74 39.52
N GLN A 18 -3.55 2.03 39.62
CA GLN A 18 -3.39 2.91 38.45
C GLN A 18 -2.19 2.51 37.59
N VAL A 19 -1.06 2.13 38.18
CA VAL A 19 0.14 1.70 37.44
C VAL A 19 -0.07 0.34 36.76
N PHE A 20 -0.75 -0.60 37.41
CA PHE A 20 -1.06 -1.91 36.83
C PHE A 20 -2.19 -1.87 35.80
N TRP A 21 -3.12 -0.91 35.88
CA TRP A 21 -4.15 -0.68 34.85
C TRP A 21 -3.68 0.21 33.70
N ASN A 22 -2.62 0.99 33.87
CA ASN A 22 -1.93 1.69 32.77
C ASN A 22 -1.03 0.76 31.94
N CYS A 23 -1.14 -0.57 32.09
CA CYS A 23 -0.62 -1.48 31.09
C CYS A 23 -1.42 -1.25 29.81
N SER A 24 -0.87 -0.36 28.99
CA SER A 24 -1.28 0.03 27.65
C SER A 24 -2.09 -1.08 27.01
N SER A 25 -3.40 -0.86 26.93
CA SER A 25 -4.15 -1.40 25.81
C SER A 25 -3.70 -0.59 24.60
N ASP A 26 -2.42 -0.76 24.22
CA ASP A 26 -2.07 -0.57 22.83
C ASP A 26 -3.01 -1.55 22.12
N PRO A 27 -3.91 -1.06 21.25
CA PRO A 27 -4.62 -1.98 20.40
C PRO A 27 -3.52 -2.74 19.67
N GLU A 28 -3.39 -4.04 19.97
CA GLU A 28 -2.56 -4.95 19.21
C GLU A 28 -3.01 -4.75 17.77
N SER A 29 -2.26 -3.93 17.03
CA SER A 29 -2.67 -3.46 15.72
C SER A 29 -2.85 -4.74 14.92
N PRO A 30 -4.07 -5.06 14.47
CA PRO A 30 -4.30 -6.43 14.09
C PRO A 30 -3.36 -6.73 12.92
N ILE A 31 -2.61 -7.82 13.03
CA ILE A 31 -1.70 -8.22 11.97
C ILE A 31 -2.62 -8.67 10.84
N ALA A 32 -2.52 -8.04 9.65
CA ALA A 32 -3.37 -8.49 8.56
C ALA A 32 -3.02 -9.96 8.26
N PRO A 33 -3.96 -10.82 7.87
CA PRO A 33 -3.65 -12.22 7.58
C PRO A 33 -2.58 -12.34 6.48
N ALA A 34 -1.72 -13.36 6.56
CA ALA A 34 -0.85 -13.72 5.44
C ALA A 34 -1.72 -13.93 4.18
N GLY A 35 -1.31 -13.37 3.04
CA GLY A 35 -2.15 -13.32 1.84
C GLY A 35 -3.03 -12.07 1.70
N THR A 36 -2.87 -11.06 2.56
CA THR A 36 -3.54 -9.77 2.38
C THR A 36 -3.04 -9.08 1.11
N ALA A 37 -4.00 -8.67 0.26
CA ALA A 37 -3.75 -7.95 -0.98
C ALA A 37 -3.96 -6.44 -0.79
N ILE A 38 -2.96 -5.64 -1.14
CA ILE A 38 -3.06 -4.17 -1.13
C ILE A 38 -3.40 -3.68 -2.54
N PRO A 39 -4.51 -2.95 -2.71
CA PRO A 39 -4.88 -2.39 -4.01
C PRO A 39 -4.12 -1.10 -4.31
N PHE A 40 -3.79 -0.96 -5.59
CA PHE A 40 -3.25 0.23 -6.25
C PHE A 40 -4.07 0.50 -7.50
N TYR A 41 -4.13 1.75 -7.94
CA TYR A 41 -4.97 2.18 -9.05
C TYR A 41 -4.15 2.86 -10.14
N ILE A 42 -4.40 2.50 -11.39
CA ILE A 42 -3.91 3.22 -12.57
C ILE A 42 -5.08 3.97 -13.18
N HIS A 43 -4.99 5.29 -13.21
CA HIS A 43 -5.93 6.14 -13.93
C HIS A 43 -5.34 6.47 -15.29
N ASN A 44 -5.95 5.93 -16.35
CA ASN A 44 -5.46 6.08 -17.70
C ASN A 44 -6.08 7.28 -18.41
N ASN A 45 -5.41 8.43 -18.39
CA ASN A 45 -5.78 9.62 -19.14
C ASN A 45 -4.90 9.80 -20.40
N SER A 46 -4.19 8.76 -20.85
CA SER A 46 -3.13 8.86 -21.86
C SER A 46 -3.58 9.00 -23.31
N GLY A 47 -4.87 8.81 -23.60
CA GLY A 47 -5.36 8.69 -24.98
C GLY A 47 -5.21 7.28 -25.58
N TYR A 48 -4.44 6.39 -24.93
CA TYR A 48 -4.17 5.03 -25.40
C TYR A 48 -4.70 3.95 -24.46
N THR A 49 -5.08 2.78 -24.99
CA THR A 49 -5.38 1.60 -24.16
C THR A 49 -4.08 0.97 -23.64
N LEU A 50 -3.95 0.90 -22.32
CA LEU A 50 -2.80 0.25 -21.66
C LEU A 50 -3.08 -1.23 -21.48
N THR A 51 -2.28 -2.09 -22.10
CA THR A 51 -2.40 -3.54 -21.99
C THR A 51 -1.29 -4.08 -21.09
N ARG A 52 -1.65 -4.83 -20.05
CA ARG A 52 -0.67 -5.45 -19.15
C ARG A 52 0.23 -6.40 -19.96
N SER A 53 1.53 -6.38 -19.69
CA SER A 53 2.47 -7.40 -20.17
C SER A 53 3.14 -8.12 -19.00
N ASN A 54 4.47 -8.18 -19.00
CA ASN A 54 5.28 -8.90 -18.04
C ASN A 54 5.15 -8.26 -16.66
N TYR A 55 5.20 -9.11 -15.63
CA TYR A 55 5.17 -8.71 -14.25
C TYR A 55 6.11 -9.59 -13.42
N TYR A 56 6.51 -9.08 -12.26
CA TYR A 56 7.39 -9.77 -11.32
C TYR A 56 6.87 -9.61 -9.89
N GLY A 57 7.05 -10.63 -9.07
CA GLY A 57 6.59 -10.66 -7.68
C GLY A 57 5.11 -11.03 -7.55
N PRO A 58 4.56 -11.02 -6.32
CA PRO A 58 3.18 -11.41 -6.02
C PRO A 58 2.21 -10.27 -6.36
N VAL A 59 2.13 -9.92 -7.65
CA VAL A 59 1.27 -8.87 -8.17
C VAL A 59 0.24 -9.43 -9.15
N SER A 60 -0.97 -8.87 -9.10
CA SER A 60 -2.04 -9.13 -10.05
C SER A 60 -2.67 -7.82 -10.51
N SER A 61 -3.37 -7.83 -11.65
CA SER A 61 -4.16 -6.68 -12.08
C SER A 61 -5.52 -7.11 -12.59
N SER A 62 -6.49 -6.20 -12.48
CA SER A 62 -7.80 -6.30 -13.07
C SER A 62 -8.29 -4.91 -13.47
N PRO A 63 -8.70 -4.67 -14.73
CA PRO A 63 -8.66 -5.58 -15.89
C PRO A 63 -7.24 -5.81 -16.45
N TYR A 64 -7.13 -6.73 -17.44
CA TYR A 64 -5.89 -6.98 -18.19
C TYR A 64 -5.50 -5.78 -19.08
N SER A 65 -6.49 -5.10 -19.65
CA SER A 65 -6.33 -3.89 -20.44
C SER A 65 -7.11 -2.77 -19.79
N ILE A 66 -6.52 -1.58 -19.69
CA ILE A 66 -7.09 -0.37 -19.10
C ILE A 66 -7.35 0.60 -20.26
N PRO A 67 -8.59 0.70 -20.78
CA PRO A 67 -8.93 1.67 -21.82
C PRO A 67 -8.68 3.12 -21.41
N THR A 68 -8.58 4.01 -22.40
CA THR A 68 -8.53 5.46 -22.18
C THR A 68 -9.74 5.94 -21.36
N GLY A 69 -9.49 6.81 -20.39
CA GLY A 69 -10.50 7.39 -19.50
C GLY A 69 -10.97 6.46 -18.38
N THR A 70 -10.36 5.27 -18.22
CA THR A 70 -10.77 4.29 -17.22
C THR A 70 -9.71 4.07 -16.14
N THR A 71 -10.13 3.46 -15.04
CA THR A 71 -9.25 3.08 -13.93
C THR A 71 -9.05 1.57 -13.92
N GLY A 72 -7.80 1.13 -13.84
CA GLY A 72 -7.45 -0.26 -13.55
C GLY A 72 -6.96 -0.43 -12.13
N GLU A 73 -7.13 -1.63 -11.60
CA GLU A 73 -6.69 -2.03 -10.27
C GLU A 73 -5.50 -2.99 -10.36
N ILE A 74 -4.53 -2.81 -9.48
CA ILE A 74 -3.38 -3.70 -9.27
C ILE A 74 -3.40 -4.12 -7.82
N LYS A 75 -3.11 -5.38 -7.54
CA LYS A 75 -3.06 -5.92 -6.18
C LYS A 75 -1.69 -6.53 -5.94
N VAL A 76 -1.04 -6.10 -4.87
CA VAL A 76 0.19 -6.72 -4.38
C VAL A 76 -0.15 -7.52 -3.14
N THR A 77 0.13 -8.81 -3.16
CA THR A 77 -0.17 -9.73 -2.07
C THR A 77 1.10 -10.04 -1.30
N SER A 78 1.09 -9.86 0.02
CA SER A 78 2.22 -10.36 0.82
C SER A 78 2.09 -11.83 1.19
N THR A 79 3.18 -12.55 1.00
CA THR A 79 3.33 -13.96 1.35
C THR A 79 4.03 -14.16 2.70
N THR A 80 4.63 -13.11 3.29
CA THR A 80 5.35 -13.18 4.57
C THR A 80 5.04 -11.97 5.47
N LEU A 81 4.89 -12.19 6.77
CA LEU A 81 4.55 -11.15 7.74
C LEU A 81 5.33 -11.28 9.06
N PRO A 82 5.90 -10.18 9.60
CA PRO A 82 6.14 -8.90 8.91
C PRO A 82 7.15 -9.08 7.76
N GLY A 83 6.96 -8.36 6.65
CA GLY A 83 7.81 -8.48 5.47
C GLY A 83 7.62 -7.34 4.48
N SER A 84 8.68 -7.05 3.72
CA SER A 84 8.61 -6.16 2.57
C SER A 84 8.42 -6.96 1.29
N VAL A 85 7.53 -6.49 0.42
CA VAL A 85 7.27 -7.13 -0.87
C VAL A 85 7.60 -6.16 -1.99
N LYS A 86 8.45 -6.64 -2.90
CA LYS A 86 8.74 -5.93 -4.15
C LYS A 86 8.01 -6.60 -5.30
N ALA A 87 7.33 -5.79 -6.09
CA ALA A 87 6.69 -6.25 -7.30
C ALA A 87 6.82 -5.21 -8.41
N SER A 88 6.72 -5.65 -9.65
CA SER A 88 6.68 -4.74 -10.80
C SER A 88 5.72 -5.22 -11.85
N MET A 89 5.19 -4.29 -12.63
CA MET A 89 4.31 -4.62 -13.75
C MET A 89 4.52 -3.63 -14.89
N ASN A 90 4.47 -4.18 -16.09
CA ASN A 90 4.61 -3.43 -17.32
C ASN A 90 3.26 -3.32 -18.04
N TYR A 91 3.05 -2.18 -18.67
CA TYR A 91 1.96 -1.94 -19.59
C TYR A 91 2.51 -1.45 -20.91
N TYR A 92 1.82 -1.82 -21.99
CA TYR A 92 2.12 -1.35 -23.32
C TYR A 92 0.87 -0.91 -24.07
N SER A 93 1.03 -0.02 -25.04
CA SER A 93 -0.02 0.30 -26.01
C SER A 93 0.43 -0.10 -27.40
N LEU A 94 -0.45 -0.78 -28.14
CA LEU A 94 -0.36 -0.99 -29.58
C LEU A 94 -1.47 -0.18 -30.24
N SER A 95 -1.16 1.04 -30.68
CA SER A 95 -2.08 1.84 -31.47
C SER A 95 -1.37 2.31 -32.73
N GLY A 96 -1.73 1.70 -33.87
CA GLY A 96 -1.06 1.94 -35.15
C GLY A 96 0.43 1.58 -35.10
N ASN A 97 1.30 2.52 -35.50
CA ASN A 97 2.77 2.39 -35.50
C ASN A 97 3.43 2.88 -34.19
N SER A 98 2.65 3.31 -33.20
CA SER A 98 3.18 3.84 -31.95
C SER A 98 3.15 2.77 -30.88
N PHE A 99 4.33 2.47 -30.36
CA PHE A 99 4.51 1.59 -29.23
C PHE A 99 4.88 2.43 -28.01
N VAL A 100 4.13 2.24 -26.93
CA VAL A 100 4.42 2.91 -25.67
C VAL A 100 4.56 1.90 -24.56
N HIS A 101 5.54 2.09 -23.68
CA HIS A 101 5.73 1.32 -22.47
C HIS A 101 5.57 2.18 -21.22
N LEU A 102 4.96 1.59 -20.20
CA LEU A 102 4.93 2.06 -18.82
C LEU A 102 5.41 0.92 -17.93
N SER A 103 6.46 1.15 -17.14
CA SER A 103 6.97 0.20 -16.16
C SER A 103 6.93 0.84 -14.79
N PHE A 104 6.47 0.10 -13.78
CA PHE A 104 6.57 0.57 -12.41
C PHE A 104 6.96 -0.54 -11.43
N GLY A 105 7.69 -0.15 -10.38
CA GLY A 105 8.00 -0.98 -9.21
C GLY A 105 7.23 -0.52 -7.98
N MET A 106 6.81 -1.45 -7.14
CA MET A 106 6.09 -1.21 -5.89
C MET A 106 6.84 -1.86 -4.73
N ASP A 107 6.95 -1.13 -3.62
CA ASP A 107 7.43 -1.65 -2.33
C ASP A 107 6.32 -1.50 -1.29
N VAL A 108 5.95 -2.62 -0.68
CA VAL A 108 4.94 -2.69 0.36
C VAL A 108 5.65 -2.94 1.69
N ILE A 109 5.54 -2.00 2.63
CA ILE A 109 6.24 -2.04 3.93
C ILE A 109 5.21 -2.13 5.05
N ASN A 110 5.43 -3.03 6.00
CA ASN A 110 4.66 -3.20 7.25
C ASN A 110 3.15 -3.43 7.03
N ILE A 111 2.71 -4.65 6.74
CA ILE A 111 1.27 -4.99 6.75
C ILE A 111 0.79 -5.22 8.21
N LEU A 112 1.08 -4.26 9.10
CA LEU A 112 0.18 -3.95 10.21
C LEU A 112 -0.97 -3.17 9.58
N ILE A 113 -2.21 -3.47 9.95
CA ILE A 113 -3.40 -2.88 9.35
C ILE A 113 -3.26 -1.36 9.16
N GLY A 114 -3.29 -0.91 7.90
CA GLY A 114 -3.32 0.51 7.53
C GLY A 114 -2.04 1.11 6.94
N ILE A 115 -0.97 0.34 6.71
CA ILE A 115 0.26 0.89 6.12
C ILE A 115 0.31 0.54 4.62
N GLY A 116 0.26 1.59 3.80
CA GLY A 116 0.24 1.51 2.34
C GLY A 116 1.60 1.10 1.75
N GLY A 117 1.59 0.71 0.48
CA GLY A 117 2.82 0.60 -0.30
C GLY A 117 3.08 1.85 -1.13
N LYS A 118 4.29 1.94 -1.69
CA LYS A 118 4.72 3.04 -2.54
C LYS A 118 5.19 2.55 -3.91
N PHE A 119 5.01 3.36 -4.95
CA PHE A 119 5.72 3.16 -6.20
C PHE A 119 7.17 3.64 -6.05
N GLU A 120 8.16 2.79 -6.33
CA GLU A 120 9.59 3.11 -6.17
C GLU A 120 10.24 3.59 -7.47
N ASN A 121 9.79 3.08 -8.61
CA ASN A 121 10.35 3.41 -9.91
C ASN A 121 9.18 3.47 -10.90
N VAL A 122 9.08 4.54 -11.67
CA VAL A 122 8.09 4.68 -12.75
C VAL A 122 8.85 5.17 -13.97
N SER A 123 8.82 4.41 -15.05
CA SER A 123 9.45 4.79 -16.31
C SER A 123 8.48 4.62 -17.47
N THR A 124 8.58 5.52 -18.44
CA THR A 124 7.82 5.44 -19.68
C THR A 124 8.76 5.51 -20.88
N MET A 125 8.38 4.83 -21.96
CA MET A 125 9.08 4.91 -23.25
C MET A 125 8.04 5.10 -24.34
N GLY A 126 8.02 6.26 -24.99
CA GLY A 126 6.98 6.69 -25.95
C GLY A 126 6.18 7.90 -25.45
N ALA A 127 5.09 8.26 -26.13
CA ALA A 127 4.32 9.48 -25.92
C ALA A 127 3.39 9.46 -24.67
N ILE A 128 3.87 8.93 -23.56
CA ILE A 128 3.11 8.84 -22.31
C ILE A 128 3.94 9.42 -21.16
N SER A 129 3.32 10.35 -20.43
CA SER A 129 3.82 10.90 -19.17
C SER A 129 3.12 10.21 -18.01
N ALA A 130 3.87 9.74 -17.01
CA ALA A 130 3.31 9.15 -15.81
C ALA A 130 3.59 10.05 -14.59
N ARG A 131 2.59 10.22 -13.73
CA ARG A 131 2.67 10.99 -12.49
C ARG A 131 2.13 10.15 -11.34
N ILE A 132 2.86 10.10 -10.24
CA ILE A 132 2.38 9.45 -9.01
C ILE A 132 1.42 10.42 -8.29
N GLY A 133 0.22 9.96 -7.93
CA GLY A 133 -0.75 10.72 -7.14
C GLY A 133 -0.59 10.46 -5.64
N GLU A 134 -1.08 11.39 -4.80
CA GLU A 134 -1.26 11.19 -3.34
C GLU A 134 -2.61 10.49 -3.08
N PRO A 135 -2.73 9.54 -2.13
CA PRO A 135 -1.68 8.76 -1.46
C PRO A 135 -1.08 7.75 -2.44
N VAL A 136 0.07 7.17 -2.08
CA VAL A 136 0.98 6.36 -2.93
C VAL A 136 0.40 5.04 -3.48
N THR A 137 -0.93 4.90 -3.43
CA THR A 137 -1.76 3.86 -4.03
C THR A 137 -2.18 4.19 -5.47
N SER A 138 -1.89 5.37 -6.02
CA SER A 138 -2.39 5.76 -7.35
C SER A 138 -1.31 6.24 -8.34
N LEU A 139 -1.47 5.81 -9.59
CA LEU A 139 -0.65 6.22 -10.73
C LEU A 139 -1.54 6.88 -11.78
N LEU A 140 -1.21 8.11 -12.14
CA LEU A 140 -1.90 8.89 -13.16
C LEU A 140 -1.08 8.84 -14.45
N VAL A 141 -1.71 8.46 -15.55
CA VAL A 141 -1.05 8.34 -16.85
C VAL A 141 -1.65 9.36 -17.81
N TYR A 142 -0.82 10.17 -18.45
CA TYR A 142 -1.20 11.29 -19.34
C TYR A 142 -0.50 11.17 -20.69
N PRO A 143 -1.00 11.82 -21.75
CA PRO A 143 -0.23 12.01 -22.97
C PRO A 143 1.01 12.86 -22.67
N ALA A 144 2.10 12.62 -23.42
CA ALA A 144 3.29 13.45 -23.39
C ALA A 144 3.05 14.86 -23.96
#